data_AF-A0A2E0GN56-F1
#
_entry.id   AF-A0A2E0GN56-F1
#
_cell.length_a   1.000
_cell.length_b   1.000
_cell.length_c   1.000
_cell.angle_alpha   90.00
_cell.angle_beta   90.00
_cell.angle_gamma   90.00
#
_symmetry.space_group_name_H-M   'P 1'
#
loop_
_entity.id
_entity.type
_entity.pdbx_description
1 polymer ?
#
loop_
_entity_poly.entity_id
_entity_poly.type
_entity_poly.pdbx_seq_one_letter_code
_entity_poly.pdbx_strand_id
1 'polypeptide(L)'
;MNISDPLQTDSFEIESAFIHPHEGQKEKVAIDSGAIKQFEYSEGLMQKYVTVTLQIEDSTSSLFESIFGMEEIEIVVFDKFSDKRLEFTRESANGSLFIYEVHSKDVSDTVKTFVLELCREDALNNAVTRIGKKYTSISAQELVKDVIEKE
;
A
#
# COMPACT_ATOMS: atom_id res chain seq x y z
N MET A 1 -19.41 13.40 -11.08
CA MET A 1 -18.49 14.42 -10.55
C MET A 1 -17.18 13.68 -10.35
N ASN A 2 -16.24 13.84 -11.27
CA ASN A 2 -14.90 13.25 -11.16
C ASN A 2 -14.14 14.08 -10.13
N ILE A 3 -13.62 13.44 -9.10
CA ILE A 3 -12.68 14.06 -8.18
C ILE A 3 -11.39 13.26 -8.35
N SER A 4 -10.45 13.85 -9.07
CA SER A 4 -9.15 13.29 -9.44
C SER A 4 -8.05 14.29 -9.07
N ASP A 5 -8.16 14.87 -7.87
CA ASP A 5 -7.08 15.68 -7.31
C ASP A 5 -6.57 14.97 -6.05
N PRO A 6 -5.27 14.65 -5.98
CA PRO A 6 -4.67 14.00 -4.81
C PRO A 6 -4.80 14.90 -3.59
N LEU A 7 -5.25 14.32 -2.47
CA LEU A 7 -5.31 15.01 -1.18
C LEU A 7 -3.86 15.30 -0.70
N GLN A 8 -3.51 16.58 -0.56
CA GLN A 8 -2.21 17.02 -0.05
C GLN A 8 -2.19 17.07 1.48
N THR A 9 -0.99 17.06 2.07
CA THR A 9 -0.66 16.86 3.49
C THR A 9 -1.46 17.69 4.51
N ASP A 10 -2.09 18.79 4.09
CA ASP A 10 -2.89 19.67 4.94
C ASP A 10 -4.35 19.21 5.13
N SER A 11 -4.84 18.26 4.32
CA SER A 11 -6.26 17.87 4.30
C SER A 11 -6.59 16.60 5.10
N PHE A 12 -5.60 15.96 5.72
CA PHE A 12 -5.82 14.77 6.53
C PHE A 12 -5.02 14.77 7.83
N GLU A 13 -5.32 13.81 8.69
CA GLU A 13 -4.57 13.48 9.89
C GLU A 13 -4.49 11.96 10.01
N ILE A 14 -3.28 11.44 10.21
CA ILE A 14 -3.08 10.03 10.49
C ILE A 14 -3.23 9.84 12.00
N GLU A 15 -4.34 9.23 12.42
CA GLU A 15 -4.55 8.87 13.82
C GLU A 15 -3.67 7.68 14.23
N SER A 16 -3.49 6.72 13.31
CA SER A 16 -2.60 5.59 13.50
C SER A 16 -2.22 4.93 12.18
N ALA A 17 -1.01 4.37 12.11
CA ALA A 17 -0.53 3.59 10.98
C ALA A 17 0.41 2.48 11.48
N PHE A 18 0.16 1.25 11.04
CA PHE A 18 0.97 0.08 11.36
C PHE A 18 1.18 -0.75 10.10
N ILE A 19 2.37 -1.32 9.96
CA ILE A 19 2.68 -2.32 8.95
C ILE A 19 2.99 -3.65 9.63
N HIS A 20 2.51 -4.74 9.04
CA HIS A 20 2.85 -6.10 9.42
C HIS A 20 3.87 -6.62 8.40
N PRO A 21 5.18 -6.65 8.73
CA PRO A 21 6.21 -7.10 7.81
C PRO A 21 6.01 -8.58 7.40
N HIS A 22 6.53 -8.95 6.24
CA HIS A 22 6.53 -10.33 5.76
C HIS A 22 7.26 -11.28 6.75
N GLU A 23 6.84 -12.56 6.76
CA GLU A 23 7.19 -13.58 7.77
C GLU A 23 8.62 -13.50 8.38
N GLY A 24 8.67 -13.36 9.71
CA GLY A 24 9.90 -13.39 10.51
C GLY A 24 9.89 -12.42 11.69
N GLN A 25 9.15 -11.32 11.56
CA GLN A 25 8.91 -10.34 12.62
C GLN A 25 7.45 -10.40 13.05
N LYS A 26 7.19 -10.86 14.28
CA LYS A 26 5.82 -11.01 14.81
C LYS A 26 5.21 -9.70 15.29
N GLU A 27 6.03 -8.68 15.50
CA GLU A 27 5.55 -7.40 15.98
C GLU A 27 5.27 -6.48 14.79
N LYS A 28 4.03 -5.96 14.75
CA LYS A 28 3.66 -4.86 13.87
C LYS A 28 4.58 -3.68 14.13
N VAL A 29 5.05 -3.03 13.07
CA VAL A 29 5.90 -1.84 13.17
C VAL A 29 4.99 -0.62 13.05
N ALA A 30 5.05 0.26 14.05
CA ALA A 30 4.35 1.54 13.98
C ALA A 30 5.03 2.43 12.94
N ILE A 31 4.24 3.01 12.05
CA ILE A 31 4.69 4.07 11.15
C ILE A 31 4.41 5.38 11.88
N ASP A 32 5.44 6.20 12.07
CA ASP A 32 5.26 7.54 12.64
C ASP A 32 4.29 8.33 11.76
N SER A 33 3.26 8.95 12.36
CA SER A 33 2.30 9.75 11.60
C SER A 33 2.99 10.92 10.89
N GLY A 34 4.07 11.45 11.46
CA GLY A 34 4.91 12.47 10.83
C GLY A 34 5.71 11.98 9.62
N ALA A 35 5.88 10.67 9.46
CA ALA A 35 6.53 10.06 8.30
C ALA A 35 5.62 10.02 7.07
N ILE A 36 4.30 9.96 7.23
CA ILE A 36 3.35 9.92 6.11
C ILE A 36 3.14 11.34 5.56
N LYS A 37 3.66 11.61 4.36
CA LYS A 37 3.64 12.93 3.70
C LYS A 37 2.47 13.13 2.75
N GLN A 38 1.92 12.03 2.24
CA GLN A 38 0.81 12.07 1.31
C GLN A 38 -0.08 10.85 1.51
N PHE A 39 -1.39 11.08 1.44
CA PHE A 39 -2.43 10.07 1.46
C PHE A 39 -3.42 10.42 0.35
N GLU A 40 -3.53 9.56 -0.65
CA GLU A 40 -4.55 9.68 -1.69
C GLU A 40 -5.52 8.52 -1.57
N TYR A 41 -6.82 8.79 -1.55
CA TYR A 41 -7.87 7.78 -1.45
C TYR A 41 -8.78 7.83 -2.67
N SER A 42 -8.92 6.70 -3.37
CA SER A 42 -9.87 6.57 -4.46
C SER A 42 -10.67 5.27 -4.34
N GLU A 43 -11.97 5.37 -4.64
CA GLU A 43 -12.87 4.22 -4.75
C GLU A 43 -13.31 4.04 -6.20
N GLY A 44 -13.03 2.86 -6.77
CA GLY A 44 -13.50 2.51 -8.11
C GLY A 44 -15.00 2.17 -8.15
N LEU A 45 -15.74 2.80 -9.06
CA LEU A 45 -17.16 2.47 -9.32
C LEU A 45 -17.35 1.12 -10.03
N MET A 46 -16.41 0.75 -10.92
CA MET A 46 -16.52 -0.41 -11.82
C MET A 46 -15.79 -1.66 -11.30
N GLN A 47 -14.80 -1.46 -10.44
CA GLN A 47 -14.16 -2.49 -9.64
C GLN A 47 -14.09 -1.89 -8.24
N LYS A 48 -14.70 -2.53 -7.25
CA LYS A 48 -14.80 -2.05 -5.86
C LYS A 48 -13.45 -2.10 -5.14
N TYR A 49 -12.36 -1.70 -5.78
CA TYR A 49 -11.09 -1.55 -5.10
C TYR A 49 -10.99 -0.13 -4.55
N VAL A 50 -10.50 -0.07 -3.33
CA VAL A 50 -9.94 1.14 -2.74
C VAL A 50 -8.47 1.13 -3.14
N THR A 51 -8.00 2.20 -3.76
CA THR A 51 -6.57 2.46 -3.91
C THR A 51 -6.18 3.55 -2.94
N VAL A 52 -5.20 3.24 -2.09
CA VAL A 52 -4.55 4.24 -1.24
C VAL A 52 -3.11 4.42 -1.67
N THR A 53 -2.72 5.63 -2.05
CA THR A 53 -1.31 5.94 -2.28
C THR A 53 -0.72 6.62 -1.05
N LEU A 54 0.30 6.01 -0.45
CA LEU A 54 1.03 6.54 0.69
C LEU A 54 2.44 6.94 0.28
N GLN A 55 2.83 8.17 0.57
CA GLN A 55 4.25 8.57 0.56
C GLN A 55 4.75 8.60 2.00
N ILE A 56 5.79 7.81 2.30
CA ILE A 56 6.34 7.69 3.66
C ILE A 56 7.83 8.03 3.63
N GLU A 57 8.23 8.92 4.54
CA GLU A 57 9.63 9.27 4.82
C GLU A 57 10.12 8.53 6.06
N ASP A 58 11.02 7.57 5.89
CA ASP A 58 11.69 6.85 6.97
C ASP A 58 13.14 7.37 7.11
N SER A 59 13.47 7.93 8.28
CA SER A 59 14.84 8.28 8.63
C SER A 59 15.64 7.10 9.19
N THR A 60 14.98 5.97 9.44
CA THR A 60 15.59 4.72 9.89
C THR A 60 15.76 3.75 8.73
N SER A 61 16.52 2.67 8.92
CA SER A 61 16.69 1.65 7.88
C SER A 61 15.66 0.52 7.93
N SER A 62 14.90 0.40 9.01
CA SER A 62 14.16 -0.83 9.30
C SER A 62 12.99 -1.07 8.35
N LEU A 63 12.17 -0.06 8.04
CA LEU A 63 11.00 -0.25 7.18
C LEU A 63 11.39 -0.29 5.70
N PHE A 64 12.31 0.57 5.30
CA PHE A 64 12.71 0.68 3.90
C PHE A 64 13.26 -0.63 3.32
N GLU A 65 14.05 -1.36 4.12
CA GLU A 65 14.66 -2.63 3.73
C GLU A 65 13.71 -3.83 3.86
N SER A 66 12.63 -3.73 4.64
CA SER A 66 11.74 -4.85 4.95
C SER A 66 10.45 -4.91 4.11
N ILE A 67 10.16 -3.88 3.32
CA ILE A 67 8.94 -3.80 2.50
C ILE A 67 9.22 -4.34 1.10
N PHE A 68 8.53 -5.41 0.70
CA PHE A 68 8.70 -6.08 -0.58
C PHE A 68 7.40 -6.17 -1.40
N GLY A 69 6.27 -5.76 -0.84
CA GLY A 69 4.94 -5.90 -1.42
C GLY A 69 4.14 -6.99 -0.71
N MET A 70 2.82 -6.87 -0.78
CA MET A 70 1.84 -7.76 -0.14
C MET A 70 1.77 -7.69 1.39
N GLU A 71 2.61 -6.86 2.04
CA GLU A 71 2.49 -6.63 3.47
C GLU A 71 1.17 -5.97 3.82
N GLU A 72 0.65 -6.32 5.00
CA GLU A 72 -0.58 -5.75 5.51
C GLU A 72 -0.32 -4.42 6.20
N ILE A 73 -1.14 -3.42 5.88
CA ILE A 73 -1.14 -2.09 6.47
C ILE A 73 -2.48 -1.84 7.15
N GLU A 74 -2.41 -1.49 8.44
CA GLU A 74 -3.54 -0.95 9.18
C GLU A 74 -3.38 0.55 9.30
N ILE A 75 -4.36 1.32 8.84
CA ILE A 75 -4.30 2.78 8.85
C ILE A 75 -5.65 3.38 9.22
N VAL A 76 -5.59 4.44 10.02
CA VAL A 76 -6.75 5.23 10.40
C VAL A 76 -6.46 6.68 10.07
N VAL A 77 -7.31 7.26 9.22
CA VAL A 77 -7.15 8.59 8.66
C VAL A 77 -8.39 9.41 8.94
N PHE A 78 -8.20 10.60 9.49
CA PHE A 78 -9.23 11.61 9.57
C PHE A 78 -9.08 12.57 8.38
N ASP A 79 -10.03 12.51 7.44
CA ASP A 79 -10.14 13.45 6.34
C ASP A 79 -10.82 14.74 6.85
N LYS A 80 -10.03 15.80 6.94
CA LYS A 80 -10.45 17.12 7.46
C LYS A 80 -11.36 17.84 6.47
N PHE A 81 -11.29 17.54 5.18
CA PHE A 81 -12.10 18.20 4.16
C PHE A 81 -13.53 17.66 4.17
N SER A 82 -13.69 16.34 4.25
CA SER A 82 -15.00 15.70 4.27
C SER A 82 -15.59 15.47 5.66
N ASP A 83 -14.82 15.78 6.72
CA ASP A 83 -15.15 15.51 8.13
C ASP A 83 -15.49 14.04 8.36
N LYS A 84 -14.64 13.16 7.80
CA LYS A 84 -14.84 11.71 7.83
C LYS A 84 -13.61 11.00 8.37
N ARG A 85 -13.88 10.02 9.22
CA ARG A 85 -12.89 9.06 9.67
C ARG A 85 -12.91 7.83 8.79
N LEU A 86 -11.82 7.58 8.09
CA LEU A 86 -11.57 6.39 7.29
C LEU A 86 -10.75 5.42 8.13
N GLU A 87 -11.33 4.25 8.41
CA GLU A 87 -10.69 3.21 9.21
C GLU A 87 -10.45 1.98 8.33
N PHE A 88 -9.18 1.59 8.21
CA PHE A 88 -8.73 0.39 7.52
C PHE A 88 -7.91 -0.46 8.49
N THR A 89 -8.60 -1.10 9.42
CA THR A 89 -8.03 -2.05 10.39
C THR A 89 -8.62 -3.44 10.16
N ARG A 90 -8.00 -4.48 10.70
CA ARG A 90 -8.52 -5.86 10.63
C ARG A 90 -9.95 -5.99 11.18
N GLU A 91 -10.28 -5.16 12.18
CA GLU A 91 -11.57 -5.18 12.88
C GLU A 91 -12.61 -4.24 12.24
N SER A 92 -12.18 -3.35 11.34
CA SER A 92 -13.07 -2.40 10.66
C SER A 92 -13.91 -3.06 9.56
N ALA A 93 -15.03 -2.42 9.21
CA ALA A 93 -15.86 -2.87 8.08
C ALA A 93 -15.14 -2.82 6.72
N ASN A 94 -14.11 -1.99 6.59
CA ASN A 94 -13.30 -1.88 5.38
C ASN A 94 -12.21 -2.96 5.32
N GLY A 95 -11.85 -3.56 6.46
CA GLY A 95 -10.69 -4.43 6.58
C GLY A 95 -9.36 -3.65 6.48
N SER A 96 -8.25 -4.34 6.66
CA SER A 96 -6.92 -3.80 6.42
C SER A 96 -6.63 -3.66 4.93
N LEU A 97 -5.57 -2.88 4.63
CA LEU A 97 -5.05 -2.74 3.29
C LEU A 97 -3.79 -3.58 3.13
N PHE A 98 -3.43 -3.87 1.89
CA PHE A 98 -2.25 -4.63 1.53
C PHE A 98 -1.45 -3.85 0.50
N ILE A 99 -0.12 -3.87 0.60
CA ILE A 99 0.75 -3.23 -0.38
C ILE A 99 0.57 -3.95 -1.72
N TYR A 100 -0.07 -3.28 -2.67
CA TYR A 100 -0.28 -3.76 -4.02
C TYR A 100 0.98 -3.57 -4.87
N GLU A 101 1.55 -2.36 -4.81
CA GLU A 101 2.72 -1.98 -5.58
C GLU A 101 3.59 -1.03 -4.76
N VAL A 102 4.91 -1.14 -4.95
CA VAL A 102 5.88 -0.14 -4.48
C VAL A 102 6.32 0.65 -5.71
N HIS A 103 5.78 1.85 -5.91
CA HIS A 103 6.04 2.64 -7.10
C HIS A 103 7.45 3.23 -7.12
N SER A 104 7.93 3.70 -5.97
CA SER A 104 9.30 4.20 -5.85
C SER A 104 9.89 3.94 -4.47
N LYS A 105 11.22 3.83 -4.46
CA LYS A 105 12.06 3.75 -3.28
C LYS A 105 13.27 4.64 -3.52
N ASP A 106 13.26 5.81 -2.91
CA ASP A 106 14.27 6.84 -3.11
C ASP A 106 15.03 7.10 -1.82
N VAL A 107 16.32 7.39 -1.92
CA VAL A 107 17.17 7.74 -0.78
C VAL A 107 17.80 9.10 -1.05
N SER A 108 17.48 10.08 -0.21
CA SER A 108 18.06 11.42 -0.24
C SER A 108 18.69 11.72 1.12
N ASP A 109 20.01 11.79 1.17
CA ASP A 109 20.80 11.91 2.41
C ASP A 109 20.42 10.82 3.44
N THR A 110 19.78 11.21 4.54
CA THR A 110 19.31 10.32 5.61
C THR A 110 17.83 10.00 5.51
N VAL A 111 17.11 10.57 4.54
CA VAL A 111 15.68 10.40 4.37
C VAL A 111 15.43 9.39 3.26
N LYS A 112 14.70 8.33 3.60
CA LYS A 112 14.28 7.30 2.65
C LYS A 112 12.80 7.50 2.35
N THR A 113 12.46 7.71 1.10
CA THR A 113 11.07 7.92 0.66
C THR A 113 10.58 6.68 -0.05
N PHE A 114 9.37 6.22 0.26
CA PHE A 114 8.70 5.18 -0.50
C PHE A 114 7.27 5.60 -0.82
N VAL A 115 6.87 5.32 -2.06
CA VAL A 115 5.51 5.52 -2.55
C VAL A 115 4.85 4.16 -2.69
N LEU A 116 3.85 3.89 -1.86
CA LEU A 116 3.12 2.63 -1.81
C LEU A 116 1.74 2.81 -2.39
N GLU A 117 1.35 1.90 -3.28
CA GLU A 117 -0.04 1.68 -3.63
C GLU A 117 -0.60 0.57 -2.75
N LEU A 118 -1.68 0.85 -2.04
CA LEU A 118 -2.37 -0.11 -1.18
C LEU A 118 -3.73 -0.46 -1.76
N CYS A 119 -4.15 -1.71 -1.58
CA CYS A 119 -5.46 -2.19 -1.99
C CYS A 119 -6.12 -3.05 -0.92
N ARG A 120 -7.43 -3.28 -1.04
CA ARG A 120 -8.15 -4.24 -0.18
C ARG A 120 -7.83 -5.68 -0.58
N GLU A 121 -8.03 -6.59 0.38
CA GLU A 121 -7.79 -8.02 0.20
C GLU A 121 -8.54 -8.63 -1.00
N ASP A 122 -9.77 -8.18 -1.27
CA ASP A 122 -10.57 -8.67 -2.40
C ASP A 122 -9.98 -8.25 -3.76
N ALA A 123 -9.49 -7.02 -3.87
CA ALA A 123 -8.77 -6.52 -5.03
C ALA A 123 -7.47 -7.32 -5.26
N LEU A 124 -6.74 -7.58 -4.17
CA LEU A 124 -5.53 -8.39 -4.20
C LEU A 124 -5.81 -9.82 -4.66
N ASN A 125 -6.80 -10.49 -4.06
CA ASN A 125 -7.20 -11.85 -4.40
C ASN A 125 -7.66 -11.97 -5.87
N ASN A 126 -8.34 -10.95 -6.38
CA ASN A 126 -8.72 -10.88 -7.80
C ASN A 126 -7.49 -10.75 -8.71
N ALA A 127 -6.51 -9.92 -8.34
CA ALA A 127 -5.25 -9.78 -9.07
C ALA A 127 -4.46 -11.10 -9.07
N VAL A 128 -4.30 -11.73 -7.91
CA VAL A 128 -3.65 -13.05 -7.75
C VAL A 128 -4.35 -14.11 -8.58
N THR A 129 -5.69 -14.16 -8.57
CA THR A 129 -6.46 -15.10 -9.39
C THR A 129 -6.24 -14.88 -10.89
N ARG A 130 -6.21 -13.62 -11.33
CA ARG A 130 -5.96 -13.26 -12.75
C ARG A 130 -4.55 -13.67 -13.16
N ILE A 131 -3.55 -13.40 -12.32
CA ILE A 131 -2.15 -13.77 -12.51
C ILE A 131 -2.02 -15.30 -12.54
N GLY A 132 -2.60 -16.01 -11.58
CA GLY A 132 -2.61 -17.47 -11.50
C GLY A 132 -3.22 -18.12 -12.75
N LYS A 133 -4.30 -17.57 -13.31
CA LYS A 133 -4.86 -18.03 -14.59
C LYS A 133 -3.93 -17.79 -15.77
N LYS A 134 -3.24 -16.64 -15.80
CA LYS A 134 -2.25 -16.32 -16.83
C LYS A 134 -1.05 -17.27 -16.75
N TYR A 135 -0.56 -17.58 -15.56
CA TYR A 135 0.66 -18.38 -15.40
C TYR A 135 0.43 -19.89 -15.33
N THR A 136 -0.78 -20.36 -15.01
CA THR A 136 -1.14 -21.78 -15.22
C THR A 136 -1.37 -22.14 -16.69
N SER A 137 -1.56 -21.14 -17.56
CA SER A 137 -1.66 -21.32 -19.02
C SER A 137 -0.32 -21.16 -19.75
N ILE A 138 0.76 -20.84 -19.03
CA ILE A 138 2.12 -20.63 -19.56
C ILE A 138 3.02 -21.76 -19.02
N SER A 139 3.89 -22.30 -19.85
CA SER A 139 4.81 -23.36 -19.42
C SER A 139 5.85 -22.84 -18.42
N ALA A 140 6.34 -23.68 -17.51
CA ALA A 140 7.37 -23.29 -16.54
C ALA A 140 8.64 -22.72 -17.20
N GLN A 141 8.94 -23.12 -18.44
CA GLN A 141 10.07 -22.63 -19.23
C GLN A 141 9.85 -21.19 -19.73
N GLU A 142 8.64 -20.84 -20.14
CA GLU A 142 8.28 -19.47 -20.54
C GLU A 142 8.22 -18.52 -19.33
N LEU A 143 7.76 -19.03 -18.18
CA LEU A 143 7.81 -18.33 -16.89
C LEU A 143 9.24 -17.92 -16.50
N VAL A 144 10.19 -18.85 -16.59
CA VAL A 144 11.61 -18.58 -16.29
C VAL A 144 12.19 -17.57 -17.28
N LYS A 145 11.83 -17.66 -18.56
CA LYS A 145 12.25 -16.69 -19.57
C LYS A 145 11.75 -15.27 -19.27
N ASP A 146 10.48 -15.12 -18.91
CA ASP A 146 9.86 -13.82 -18.57
C ASP A 146 10.52 -13.16 -17.35
N VAL A 147 10.99 -13.94 -16.38
CA VAL A 147 11.72 -13.43 -15.21
C VAL A 147 13.13 -12.98 -15.61
N ILE A 148 13.84 -13.79 -16.42
CA ILE A 148 15.21 -13.48 -16.85
C ILE A 148 15.26 -12.26 -17.79
N GLU A 149 14.24 -12.04 -18.62
CA GLU A 149 14.19 -10.89 -19.54
C GLU A 149 13.77 -9.56 -18.87
N LYS A 150 13.37 -9.59 -17.60
CA LYS A 150 12.93 -8.40 -16.83
C LYS A 150 13.86 -7.98 -15.69
N GLU A 151 14.93 -8.73 -15.42
CA GLU A 151 16.10 -8.26 -14.67
C GLU A 151 17.06 -7.48 -15.56
#